data_AF-A0A962GAI5-F1
#
_entry.id   AF-A0A962GAI5-F1
#
_cell.length_a   1.000
_cell.length_b   1.000
_cell.length_c   1.000
_cell.angle_alpha   90.00
_cell.angle_beta   90.00
_cell.angle_gamma   90.00
#
_symmetry.space_group_name_H-M   'P 1'
#
loop_
_entity.id
_entity.type
_entity.pdbx_description
1 polymer ?
#
loop_
_entity_poly.entity_id
_entity_poly.type
_entity_poly.pdbx_seq_one_letter_code
_entity_poly.pdbx_strand_id
1 'polypeptide(L)'
;MDDPIPAWQCIGCGRIEAPQTCIGVCQDRKVYFVPLQDHRDALDQIQQLLGQLEAMQGLLTRIAHAMPRAGLWEASYRAIQAEAKALLESMPA
;
A
#
# COMPACT_ATOMS: atom_id res chain seq x y z
N MET A 1 -14.38 -7.68 3.15
CA MET A 1 -13.10 -8.35 3.43
C MET A 1 -13.49 -9.71 3.94
N ASP A 2 -13.35 -10.73 3.10
CA ASP A 2 -13.83 -12.07 3.42
C ASP A 2 -12.96 -12.69 4.51
N ASP A 3 -13.54 -13.57 5.32
CA ASP A 3 -12.81 -14.26 6.36
C ASP A 3 -11.69 -15.13 5.74
N PRO A 4 -10.47 -15.12 6.31
CA PRO A 4 -9.37 -15.93 5.80
C PRO A 4 -9.73 -17.43 5.76
N ILE A 5 -9.42 -18.09 4.65
CA ILE A 5 -9.74 -19.51 4.45
C ILE A 5 -8.71 -20.37 5.21
N PRO A 6 -9.11 -21.09 6.27
CA PRO A 6 -8.20 -21.96 7.00
C PRO A 6 -7.84 -23.19 6.15
N ALA A 7 -6.57 -23.60 6.18
CA ALA A 7 -6.10 -24.81 5.52
C ALA A 7 -4.93 -25.44 6.29
N TRP A 8 -4.63 -26.70 5.98
CA TRP A 8 -3.43 -27.40 6.48
C TRP A 8 -2.38 -27.46 5.38
N GLN A 9 -1.17 -26.97 5.69
CA GLN A 9 -0.04 -26.98 4.78
C GLN A 9 1.12 -27.80 5.36
N CYS A 10 1.68 -28.73 4.58
CA CYS A 10 2.91 -29.43 4.99
C CYS A 10 4.09 -28.44 5.01
N ILE A 11 4.80 -28.39 6.14
CA ILE A 11 5.98 -27.51 6.30
C ILE A 11 7.21 -27.95 5.49
N GLY A 12 7.24 -29.21 5.04
CA GLY A 12 8.33 -29.79 4.26
C GLY A 12 8.17 -29.58 2.75
N CYS A 13 7.02 -29.94 2.19
CA CYS A 13 6.78 -29.92 0.75
C CYS A 13 5.73 -28.90 0.28
N GLY A 14 5.08 -28.16 1.19
CA GLY A 14 4.11 -27.12 0.84
C GLY A 14 2.73 -27.60 0.38
N ARG A 15 2.47 -28.92 0.38
CA ARG A 15 1.16 -29.52 0.06
C ARG A 15 0.04 -28.88 0.88
N ILE A 16 -1.03 -28.44 0.21
CA ILE A 16 -2.31 -28.01 0.80
C ILE A 16 -3.32 -29.12 0.50
N GLU A 17 -4.17 -29.53 1.44
CA GLU A 17 -5.06 -30.72 1.38
C GLU A 17 -5.68 -31.00 -0.02
N ALA A 18 -4.94 -31.78 -0.81
CA ALA A 18 -5.25 -32.36 -2.11
C ALA A 18 -4.27 -33.55 -2.33
N PRO A 19 -4.58 -34.54 -3.18
CA PRO A 19 -3.82 -35.78 -3.28
C PRO A 19 -2.57 -35.59 -4.13
N GLN A 20 -1.50 -35.07 -3.53
CA GLN A 20 -0.14 -35.23 -4.04
C GLN A 20 0.53 -36.37 -3.28
N THR A 21 1.36 -37.17 -3.95
CA THR A 21 2.07 -38.31 -3.34
C THR A 21 2.99 -37.82 -2.22
N CYS A 22 2.54 -37.95 -0.98
CA CYS A 22 3.31 -37.58 0.21
C CYS A 22 4.18 -38.76 0.65
N ILE A 23 5.49 -38.53 0.85
CA ILE A 23 6.45 -39.55 1.32
C ILE A 23 6.42 -39.75 2.85
N GLY A 24 5.46 -39.14 3.56
CA GLY A 24 5.15 -39.47 4.96
C GLY A 24 6.04 -38.82 6.04
N VAL A 25 6.91 -37.88 5.68
CA VAL A 25 7.79 -37.13 6.62
C VAL A 25 7.29 -35.72 6.96
N CYS A 26 6.09 -35.36 6.50
CA CYS A 26 5.52 -34.03 6.66
C CYS A 26 4.87 -33.82 8.03
N GLN A 27 5.15 -32.66 8.65
CA GLN A 27 4.28 -32.07 9.68
C GLN A 27 3.38 -31.02 9.01
N ASP A 28 2.09 -31.02 9.32
CA ASP A 28 1.15 -30.04 8.80
C ASP A 28 0.97 -28.88 9.80
N ARG A 29 0.92 -27.65 9.30
CA ARG A 29 0.62 -26.44 10.06
C ARG A 29 -0.67 -25.81 9.55
N LYS A 30 -1.49 -25.31 10.48
CA LYS A 30 -2.65 -24.48 10.13
C LYS A 30 -2.17 -23.15 9.55
N VAL A 31 -2.61 -22.85 8.34
CA VAL A 31 -2.37 -21.60 7.61
C VAL A 31 -3.70 -20.98 7.19
N TYR A 32 -3.65 -19.72 6.78
CA TYR A 32 -4.82 -18.98 6.29
C TYR A 32 -4.50 -18.42 4.91
N PHE A 33 -5.39 -18.65 3.97
CA PHE A 33 -5.32 -18.12 2.62
C PHE A 33 -6.34 -17.01 2.43
N VAL A 34 -5.99 -16.07 1.56
CA VAL A 34 -6.93 -15.10 1.00
C VAL A 34 -7.06 -15.36 -0.50
N PRO A 35 -8.20 -15.04 -1.11
CA PRO A 35 -8.30 -15.03 -2.57
C PRO A 35 -7.18 -14.20 -3.18
N LEU A 36 -6.61 -14.68 -4.29
CA LEU A 36 -5.53 -13.96 -4.97
C LEU A 36 -5.97 -12.57 -5.44
N GLN A 37 -7.24 -12.42 -5.83
CA GLN A 37 -7.77 -11.13 -6.27
C GLN A 37 -7.79 -10.13 -5.11
N ASP A 38 -8.32 -10.52 -3.95
CA ASP A 38 -8.32 -9.68 -2.74
C ASP A 38 -6.90 -9.24 -2.34
N HIS A 39 -5.93 -10.15 -2.42
CA HIS A 39 -4.52 -9.81 -2.17
C HIS A 39 -3.98 -8.79 -3.18
N ARG A 40 -4.31 -8.93 -4.46
CA ARG A 40 -3.88 -7.98 -5.51
C ARG A 40 -4.53 -6.62 -5.31
N ASP A 41 -5.84 -6.59 -5.08
CA ASP A 41 -6.58 -5.35 -4.85
C ASP A 41 -6.05 -4.61 -3.62
N ALA A 42 -5.69 -5.34 -2.55
CA ALA A 42 -5.04 -4.77 -1.38
C ALA A 42 -3.66 -4.18 -1.69
N LEU A 43 -2.84 -4.88 -2.48
CA LEU A 43 -1.52 -4.37 -2.90
C LEU A 43 -1.64 -3.11 -3.77
N ASP A 44 -2.58 -3.09 -4.71
CA ASP A 44 -2.81 -1.92 -5.58
C ASP A 44 -3.27 -0.71 -4.75
N GLN A 45 -4.17 -0.91 -3.77
CA GLN A 45 -4.59 0.13 -2.84
C GLN A 45 -3.43 0.63 -1.98
N ILE A 46 -2.59 -0.27 -1.45
CA ILE A 46 -1.40 0.10 -0.68
C ILE A 46 -0.45 0.94 -1.55
N GLN A 47 -0.20 0.53 -2.80
CA GLN A 47 0.67 1.27 -3.70
C GLN A 47 0.12 2.67 -4.02
N GLN A 48 -1.20 2.79 -4.22
CA GLN A 48 -1.86 4.07 -4.41
C GLN A 48 -1.72 4.99 -3.18
N LEU A 49 -1.97 4.46 -1.98
CA LEU A 49 -1.82 5.21 -0.73
C LEU A 49 -0.37 5.65 -0.48
N LEU A 50 0.60 4.79 -0.77
CA LEU A 50 2.02 5.15 -0.67
C LEU A 50 2.39 6.28 -1.62
N GLY A 51 1.91 6.25 -2.88
CA GLY A 51 2.13 7.33 -3.84
C GLY A 51 1.51 8.66 -3.37
N GLN A 52 0.34 8.62 -2.73
CA GLN A 52 -0.29 9.81 -2.14
C GLN A 52 0.53 10.36 -0.97
N LEU A 53 1.01 9.49 -0.07
CA LEU A 53 1.86 9.88 1.05
C LEU A 53 3.16 10.52 0.58
N GLU A 54 3.79 9.97 -0.45
CA GLU A 54 5.01 10.54 -1.04
C GLU A 54 4.75 11.93 -1.63
N ALA A 55 3.65 12.11 -2.36
CA ALA A 55 3.27 13.40 -2.92
C ALA A 55 2.98 14.46 -1.83
N MET A 56 2.27 14.06 -0.76
CA MET A 56 2.04 14.92 0.41
C MET A 56 3.33 15.29 1.13
N GLN A 57 4.22 14.30 1.34
CA GLN A 57 5.50 14.53 1.97
C GLN A 57 6.34 15.52 1.16
N GLY A 58 6.38 15.37 -0.17
CA GLY A 58 7.08 16.30 -1.06
C GLY A 58 6.55 17.73 -0.95
N LEU A 59 5.23 17.92 -0.88
CA LEU A 59 4.62 19.24 -0.68
C LEU A 59 4.97 19.83 0.70
N LEU A 60 4.87 19.03 1.77
CA LEU A 60 5.22 19.46 3.13
C LEU A 60 6.69 19.84 3.25
N THR A 61 7.60 19.08 2.62
CA THR A 61 9.02 19.42 2.55
C THR A 61 9.24 20.76 1.85
N ARG A 62 8.54 21.04 0.74
CA ARG A 62 8.61 22.35 0.06
C ARG A 62 8.13 23.48 0.96
N ILE A 63 7.02 23.29 1.69
CA ILE A 63 6.51 24.27 2.65
C ILE A 63 7.53 24.54 3.76
N ALA A 64 8.05 23.48 4.38
CA ALA A 64 8.96 23.57 5.53
C ALA A 64 10.27 24.28 5.19
N HIS A 65 10.75 24.14 3.95
CA HIS A 65 12.03 24.70 3.51
C HIS A 65 11.91 25.92 2.59
N ALA A 66 10.69 26.41 2.32
CA ALA A 66 10.51 27.59 1.50
C ALA A 66 11.04 28.86 2.19
N MET A 67 12.04 29.49 1.59
CA MET A 67 12.54 30.81 1.98
C MET A 67 12.31 31.82 0.84
N PRO A 68 11.10 32.39 0.73
CA PRO A 68 10.82 33.39 -0.29
C PRO A 68 11.63 34.66 -0.07
N ARG A 69 12.09 35.27 -1.17
CA ARG A 69 12.76 36.58 -1.11
C ARG A 69 11.76 37.67 -0.69
N ALA A 70 12.28 38.79 -0.19
CA ALA A 70 11.46 39.96 0.14
C ALA A 70 10.56 40.35 -1.04
N GLY A 71 9.26 40.55 -0.76
CA GLY A 71 8.25 40.89 -1.76
C GLY A 71 7.71 39.71 -2.59
N LEU A 72 8.27 38.50 -2.46
CA LEU A 72 7.82 37.31 -3.23
C LEU A 72 7.03 36.30 -2.39
N TRP A 73 6.80 36.57 -1.10
CA TRP A 73 6.12 35.63 -0.21
C TRP A 73 4.72 35.25 -0.71
N GLU A 74 3.96 36.21 -1.24
CA GLU A 74 2.59 35.95 -1.72
C GLU A 74 2.62 35.07 -2.97
N ALA A 75 3.50 35.36 -3.92
CA ALA A 75 3.64 34.54 -5.12
C ALA A 75 4.05 33.10 -4.77
N SER A 76 5.02 32.91 -3.85
CA SER A 76 5.43 31.59 -3.38
C SER A 76 4.30 30.85 -2.65
N TYR A 77 3.56 31.56 -1.80
CA TYR A 77 2.40 30.98 -1.11
C TYR A 77 1.31 30.55 -2.09
N ARG A 78 0.97 31.38 -3.09
CA ARG A 78 -0.05 31.07 -4.10
C ARG A 78 0.34 29.86 -4.96
N ALA A 79 1.62 29.73 -5.31
CA ALA A 79 2.12 28.57 -6.05
C ALA A 79 1.94 27.26 -5.27
N ILE A 80 2.42 27.24 -4.01
CA ILE A 80 2.25 26.10 -3.10
C ILE A 80 0.76 25.80 -2.86
N GLN A 81 -0.08 26.82 -2.71
CA GLN A 81 -1.52 26.65 -2.53
C GLN A 81 -2.19 26.03 -3.76
N ALA A 82 -1.76 26.39 -4.98
CA ALA A 82 -2.28 25.78 -6.20
C ALA A 82 -1.86 24.30 -6.30
N GLU A 83 -0.60 23.98 -5.98
CA GLU A 83 -0.12 22.60 -5.91
C GLU A 83 -0.91 21.77 -4.88
N ALA A 84 -1.17 22.35 -3.69
CA ALA A 84 -1.92 21.69 -2.63
C ALA A 84 -3.36 21.37 -3.07
N LYS A 85 -4.03 22.31 -3.74
CA LYS A 85 -5.39 22.10 -4.26
C LYS A 85 -5.44 20.99 -5.30
N ALA A 86 -4.54 21.03 -6.28
CA ALA A 86 -4.45 20.01 -7.31
C ALA A 86 -4.17 18.61 -6.71
N LEU A 87 -3.30 18.55 -5.68
CA LEU A 87 -3.03 17.30 -4.98
C LEU A 87 -4.28 16.77 -4.28
N LEU A 88 -5.03 17.62 -3.56
CA LEU A 88 -6.26 17.22 -2.89
C LEU A 88 -7.37 16.80 -3.87
N GLU A 89 -7.47 17.45 -5.03
CA GLU A 89 -8.41 17.07 -6.09
C GLU A 89 -8.07 15.71 -6.73
N SER A 90 -6.78 15.35 -6.76
CA SER A 90 -6.32 14.06 -7.29
C SER A 90 -6.48 12.90 -6.31
N MET A 91 -6.79 13.18 -5.03
CA MET A 91 -6.99 12.15 -4.03
C MET A 91 -8.42 11.60 -4.11
N PRO A 92 -8.61 10.27 -4.07
CA PRO A 92 -9.92 9.67 -3.94
C PRO A 92 -10.55 10.10 -2.60
N ALA A 93 -11.87 10.29 -2.61
CA ALA A 93 -12.67 10.65 -1.43
C ALA A 93 -12.71 9.52 -0.39
#